data_AF-Q1NDI2-F1
#
_entry.id   AF-Q1NDI2-F1
#
_cell.length_a   1.000
_cell.length_b   1.000
_cell.length_c   1.000
_cell.angle_alpha   90.00
_cell.angle_beta   90.00
_cell.angle_gamma   90.00
#
_symmetry.space_group_name_H-M   'P 1'
#
loop_
_entity.id
_entity.type
_entity.pdbx_description
1 polymer ?
#
loop_
_entity_poly.entity_id
_entity_poly.type
_entity_poly.pdbx_seq_one_letter_code
_entity_poly.pdbx_strand_id
1 'polypeptide(L)'
;MYLVTRNGARRLLEAVANGQLPFDAANYVAECIVLNDHFDFADEAVRDAIYLVEDDTGRFVAGEDDWRPTRDEILTALALLD
;
A
#
# COMPACT_ATOMS: atom_id res chain seq x y z
N MET A 1 4.97 20.27 -0.67
CA MET A 1 5.30 18.88 -1.02
C MET A 1 5.39 18.10 0.28
N TYR A 2 4.68 16.98 0.38
CA TYR A 2 4.64 16.12 1.55
C TYR A 2 5.47 14.87 1.27
N LEU A 3 6.18 14.37 2.27
CA LEU A 3 7.01 13.18 2.14
C LEU A 3 6.32 11.98 2.78
N VAL A 4 6.07 10.94 1.99
CA VAL A 4 5.70 9.62 2.51
C VAL A 4 6.96 9.00 3.09
N THR A 5 6.91 8.68 4.39
CA THR A 5 8.05 8.16 5.14
C THR A 5 7.95 6.65 5.32
N ARG A 6 9.07 5.97 5.61
CA ARG A 6 9.08 4.56 6.03
C ARG A 6 8.13 4.29 7.19
N ASN A 7 8.11 5.18 8.19
CA ASN A 7 7.21 5.03 9.33
C ASN A 7 5.73 5.10 8.90
N GLY A 8 5.39 6.00 7.98
CA GLY A 8 4.05 6.11 7.40
C GLY A 8 3.64 4.86 6.63
N ALA A 9 4.47 4.40 5.69
CA ALA A 9 4.22 3.20 4.91
C ALA A 9 4.13 1.94 5.79
N ARG A 10 5.02 1.80 6.77
CA ARG A 10 4.99 0.67 7.72
C ARG A 10 3.68 0.64 8.50
N ARG A 11 3.22 1.80 9.01
CA ARG A 11 1.95 1.89 9.71
C ARG A 11 0.74 1.52 8.85
N LEU A 12 0.76 1.90 7.56
CA LEU A 12 -0.29 1.51 6.62
C LEU A 12 -0.31 -0.02 6.45
N LEU A 13 0.83 -0.64 6.12
CA LEU A 13 0.91 -2.09 5.92
C LEU A 13 0.61 -2.89 7.20
N GLU A 14 1.07 -2.44 8.37
CA GLU A 14 0.72 -3.04 9.67
C GLU A 14 -0.79 -3.01 9.91
N ALA A 15 -1.46 -1.89 9.61
CA ALA A 15 -2.90 -1.77 9.79
C ALA A 15 -3.68 -2.69 8.85
N VAL A 16 -3.23 -2.86 7.60
CA VAL A 16 -3.83 -3.81 6.65
C VAL A 16 -3.59 -5.25 7.10
N ALA A 17 -2.35 -5.63 7.43
CA ALA A 17 -2.00 -6.99 7.87
C ALA A 17 -2.75 -7.46 9.12
N ASN A 18 -3.03 -6.52 10.04
CA ASN A 18 -3.73 -6.80 11.29
C ASN A 18 -5.26 -6.65 11.18
N GLY A 19 -5.79 -6.33 9.99
CA GLY A 19 -7.23 -6.11 9.79
C GLY A 19 -7.78 -4.89 10.56
N GLN A 20 -6.92 -3.96 10.94
CA GLN A 20 -7.29 -2.71 11.64
C GLN A 20 -7.80 -1.65 10.66
N LEU A 21 -7.37 -1.74 9.39
CA LEU A 21 -7.85 -0.94 8.28
C LEU A 21 -8.40 -1.88 7.19
N PRO A 22 -9.67 -1.74 6.77
CA PRO A 22 -10.20 -2.47 5.62
C PRO A 22 -9.37 -2.19 4.36
N PHE A 23 -9.17 -3.21 3.53
CA PHE A 23 -8.31 -3.09 2.34
C PHE A 23 -8.80 -1.99 1.40
N ASP A 24 -10.09 -1.89 1.10
CA ASP A 24 -10.64 -0.84 0.23
C ASP A 24 -10.33 0.58 0.72
N ALA A 25 -10.34 0.78 2.04
CA ALA A 25 -9.99 2.06 2.64
C ALA A 25 -8.48 2.33 2.52
N ALA A 26 -7.64 1.31 2.66
CA ALA A 26 -6.20 1.42 2.48
C ALA A 26 -5.82 1.70 1.01
N ASN A 27 -6.46 0.98 0.08
CA ASN A 27 -6.32 1.13 -1.36
C ASN A 27 -6.69 2.55 -1.81
N TYR A 28 -7.86 3.06 -1.38
CA TYR A 28 -8.25 4.44 -1.67
C TYR A 28 -7.23 5.49 -1.17
N VAL A 29 -6.68 5.29 0.04
CA VAL A 29 -5.65 6.18 0.57
C VAL A 29 -4.37 6.11 -0.26
N ALA A 30 -3.96 4.91 -0.67
CA ALA A 30 -2.77 4.71 -1.50
C ALA A 30 -2.95 5.32 -2.90
N GLU A 31 -4.12 5.16 -3.51
CA GLU A 31 -4.49 5.80 -4.78
C GLU A 31 -4.43 7.33 -4.68
N CYS A 32 -4.94 7.92 -3.59
CA CYS A 32 -4.85 9.36 -3.35
C CYS A 32 -3.40 9.87 -3.21
N ILE A 33 -2.48 9.03 -2.72
CA ILE A 33 -1.06 9.35 -2.62
C ILE A 33 -0.42 9.26 -4.00
N VAL A 34 -0.67 8.19 -4.75
CA VAL A 34 -0.07 7.91 -6.06
C VAL A 34 -0.54 8.91 -7.13
N LEU A 35 -1.81 9.27 -7.14
CA LEU A 35 -2.40 10.17 -8.15
C LEU A 35 -2.16 11.66 -7.87
N ASN A 36 -1.47 12.01 -6.78
CA ASN A 36 -1.29 13.39 -6.37
C ASN A 36 0.19 13.80 -6.35
N ASP A 37 0.55 14.67 -7.30
CA ASP A 37 1.91 15.20 -7.50
C ASP A 37 2.48 16.01 -6.30
N HIS A 38 1.69 16.23 -5.24
CA HIS A 38 2.17 16.87 -4.02
C HIS A 38 2.91 15.92 -3.06
N PHE A 39 2.91 14.62 -3.31
CA PHE A 39 3.60 13.62 -2.50
C PHE A 39 4.89 13.13 -3.17
N ASP A 40 5.97 13.07 -2.39
CA ASP A 40 7.19 12.35 -2.71
C ASP A 40 7.31 11.09 -1.84
N PHE A 41 8.10 10.12 -2.28
CA PHE A 41 8.47 8.94 -1.49
C PHE A 41 9.90 9.10 -0.94
N ALA A 42 10.10 8.76 0.33
CA ALA A 42 11.41 8.86 0.97
C ALA A 42 12.48 7.96 0.31
N ASP A 43 12.07 6.82 -0.23
CA ASP A 43 12.89 5.90 -1.01
C ASP A 43 12.02 4.92 -1.81
N GLU A 44 12.67 4.04 -2.58
CA GLU A 44 12.03 3.04 -3.42
C GLU A 44 11.20 2.02 -2.62
N ALA A 45 11.66 1.59 -1.44
CA ALA A 45 10.90 0.65 -0.62
C ALA A 45 9.58 1.27 -0.12
N VAL A 46 9.60 2.57 0.23
CA VAL A 46 8.37 3.31 0.56
C VAL A 46 7.44 3.39 -0.63
N ARG A 47 7.95 3.71 -1.82
CA ARG A 47 7.15 3.75 -3.06
C ARG A 47 6.48 2.40 -3.29
N ASP A 48 7.26 1.32 -3.32
CA ASP A 48 6.78 -0.02 -3.65
C ASP A 48 5.75 -0.52 -2.62
N ALA A 49 5.91 -0.16 -1.34
CA ALA A 49 4.92 -0.47 -0.30
C ALA A 49 3.57 0.25 -0.53
N ILE A 50 3.58 1.49 -1.02
CA ILE A 50 2.34 2.21 -1.35
C ILE A 50 1.70 1.62 -2.61
N TYR A 51 2.50 1.35 -3.64
CA TYR A 51 1.99 0.72 -4.88
C TYR A 51 1.44 -0.68 -4.66
N LEU A 52 1.98 -1.47 -3.72
CA LEU A 52 1.40 -2.77 -3.36
C LEU A 52 -0.05 -2.65 -2.85
N VAL A 53 -0.36 -1.55 -2.15
CA VAL A 53 -1.70 -1.30 -1.61
C VAL A 53 -2.61 -0.64 -2.64
N GLU A 54 -2.06 0.24 -3.47
CA GLU A 54 -2.78 0.95 -4.54
C GLU A 54 -3.12 0.04 -5.72
N ASP A 55 -2.24 -0.87 -6.09
CA ASP A 55 -2.42 -1.76 -7.23
C ASP A 55 -3.64 -2.65 -7.00
N ASP A 56 -4.76 -2.33 -7.64
CA ASP A 56 -5.96 -3.16 -7.67
C ASP A 56 -6.11 -3.89 -9.01
N THR A 57 -5.05 -3.91 -9.84
CA THR A 57 -5.12 -4.45 -11.20
C THR A 57 -5.47 -5.94 -11.22
N GLY A 58 -5.14 -6.65 -10.14
CA GLY A 58 -5.55 -8.02 -9.92
C GLY A 58 -7.07 -8.24 -9.96
N ARG A 59 -7.88 -7.21 -9.68
CA ARG A 59 -9.34 -7.26 -9.88
C ARG A 59 -9.73 -7.53 -11.33
N PHE A 60 -9.03 -6.90 -12.28
CA PHE A 60 -9.27 -7.09 -13.71
C PHE A 60 -8.74 -8.43 -14.23
N VAL A 61 -7.63 -8.91 -13.66
CA VAL A 61 -6.99 -10.18 -14.08
C VAL A 61 -7.71 -11.40 -13.54
N ALA A 62 -8.12 -11.37 -12.26
CA ALA A 62 -8.82 -12.49 -11.63
C ALA A 62 -10.32 -12.54 -11.99
N GLY A 63 -10.90 -11.42 -12.46
CA GLY A 63 -12.35 -11.29 -12.57
C GLY A 63 -13.06 -11.32 -11.20
N GLU A 64 -12.29 -11.12 -10.12
CA GLU A 64 -12.75 -11.14 -8.74
C GLU A 64 -12.74 -9.71 -8.19
N ASP A 65 -13.90 -9.26 -7.72
CA ASP A 65 -14.09 -7.91 -7.17
C ASP A 65 -13.38 -7.72 -5.80
N ASP A 66 -12.97 -8.81 -5.14
CA ASP A 66 -12.32 -8.83 -3.81
C ASP A 66 -10.81 -9.15 -3.90
N TRP A 67 -10.17 -8.89 -5.04
CA TRP A 67 -8.72 -9.04 -5.12
C TRP A 67 -8.03 -8.10 -4.10
N ARG A 68 -7.03 -8.64 -3.40
CA ARG A 68 -6.14 -7.95 -2.47
C ARG A 68 -4.82 -8.72 -2.34
N PRO A 69 -3.69 -8.06 -2.02
CA PRO A 69 -2.45 -8.75 -1.71
C PRO A 69 -2.65 -9.70 -0.53
N THR A 70 -1.97 -10.84 -0.60
CA THR A 70 -1.94 -11.83 0.46
C THR A 70 -1.22 -11.28 1.69
N ARG A 71 -1.50 -11.89 2.86
CA ARG A 71 -0.80 -11.55 4.10
C ARG A 71 0.71 -11.70 3.97
N ASP A 72 1.19 -12.72 3.25
CA ASP A 72 2.62 -12.98 3.08
C ASP A 72 3.30 -11.92 2.19
N GLU A 73 2.61 -11.43 1.16
CA GLU A 73 3.08 -10.30 0.35
C GLU A 73 3.20 -9.02 1.20
N ILE A 74 2.20 -8.74 2.05
CA ILE A 74 2.24 -7.59 2.97
C ILE A 74 3.39 -7.72 3.98
N LEU A 75 3.62 -8.92 4.55
CA LEU A 75 4.73 -9.15 5.48
C LEU A 75 6.10 -9.05 4.80
N THR A 76 6.20 -9.47 3.55
CA THR A 76 7.43 -9.32 2.75
C THR A 76 7.74 -7.85 2.51
N ALA A 77 6.73 -7.05 2.13
CA ALA A 77 6.90 -5.60 1.97
C ALA A 77 7.24 -4.90 3.30
N LEU A 78 6.65 -5.33 4.42
CA LEU A 78 7.00 -4.82 5.76
C LEU A 78 8.47 -5.03 6.10
N ALA A 79 9.03 -6.20 5.79
CA ALA A 79 10.44 -6.51 6.06
C ALA A 79 11.42 -5.62 5.27
N LEU A 80 10.98 -5.01 4.16
CA LEU A 80 11.78 -4.08 3.35
C LEU A 80 11.75 -2.64 3.90
N LEU A 81 10.87 -2.35 4.87
CA LEU A 81 10.72 -1.03 5.49
C LEU A 81 11.45 -0.87 6.83
N ASP A 82 12.01 -1.96 7.37
CA ASP A 82 12.80 -1.98 8.62
C ASP A 82 14.22 -1.40 8.48
#